data_AF-A0A401ZNE2-F1
#
_entry.id   AF-A0A401ZNE2-F1
#
_cell.length_a   1.000
_cell.length_b   1.000
_cell.length_c   1.000
_cell.angle_alpha   90.00
_cell.angle_beta   90.00
_cell.angle_gamma   90.00
#
_symmetry.space_group_name_H-M   'P 1'
#
loop_
_entity.id
_entity.type
_entity.pdbx_description
1 polymer ?
#
loop_
_entity_poly.entity_id
_entity_poly.type
_entity_poly.pdbx_seq_one_letter_code
_entity_poly.pdbx_strand_id
1 'polypeptide(L)'
;MNETNFAQKSISIQKGDSVTLVNDSPAIHVIENGSWVDGMQVPKDEAGAPQVHVSVDGNISQIIGPFNTAGTFHLYCTVHPDMNLTVNVH
;
A
#
# COMPACT_ATOMS: atom_id res chain seq x y z
N MET A 1 -4.73 -0.10 -9.59
CA MET A 1 -4.34 -1.44 -9.12
C MET A 1 -5.11 -2.39 -9.98
N ASN A 2 -4.40 -3.28 -10.65
CA ASN A 2 -5.05 -4.28 -11.50
C ASN A 2 -5.47 -5.49 -10.66
N GLU A 3 -6.00 -6.51 -11.32
CA GLU A 3 -6.54 -7.74 -10.72
C GLU A 3 -5.73 -8.31 -9.55
N THR A 4 -4.39 -8.28 -9.62
CA THR A 4 -3.54 -8.93 -8.60
C THR A 4 -2.34 -8.11 -8.15
N ASN A 5 -2.16 -6.88 -8.66
CA ASN A 5 -0.93 -6.13 -8.44
C ASN A 5 -1.14 -4.61 -8.33
N PHE A 6 -0.24 -3.97 -7.59
CA PHE A 6 -0.01 -2.54 -7.74
C PHE A 6 0.61 -2.26 -9.11
N ALA A 7 0.12 -1.23 -9.80
CA ALA A 7 0.67 -0.82 -11.09
C ALA A 7 2.13 -0.36 -10.98
N GLN A 8 2.49 0.22 -9.83
CA GLN A 8 3.85 0.57 -9.45
C GLN A 8 4.20 -0.17 -8.16
N LYS A 9 5.35 -0.83 -8.12
CA LYS A 9 5.83 -1.52 -6.90
C LYS A 9 6.59 -0.60 -5.94
N SER A 10 6.97 0.58 -6.41
CA SER A 10 7.67 1.59 -5.61
C SER A 10 7.27 2.99 -6.07
N ILE A 11 7.05 3.89 -5.12
CA ILE A 11 6.77 5.30 -5.35
C ILE A 11 7.65 6.17 -4.44
N SER A 12 7.86 7.43 -4.87
CA SER A 12 8.54 8.46 -4.09
C SER A 12 7.61 9.66 -3.92
N ILE A 13 7.46 10.12 -2.68
CA ILE A 13 6.59 11.25 -2.30
C ILE A 13 7.33 12.18 -1.33
N GLN A 14 6.81 13.38 -1.12
CA GLN A 14 7.33 14.32 -0.12
C GLN A 14 6.65 14.11 1.23
N LYS A 15 7.32 14.51 2.33
CA LYS A 15 6.66 14.59 3.65
C LYS A 15 5.35 15.40 3.57
N GLY A 16 4.31 14.87 4.19
CA GLY A 16 2.97 15.45 4.22
C GLY A 16 2.09 15.03 3.05
N ASP A 17 2.65 14.41 2.01
CA ASP A 17 1.86 13.88 0.90
C ASP A 17 0.98 12.72 1.36
N SER A 18 -0.17 12.58 0.70
CA SER A 18 -1.03 11.40 0.78
C SER A 18 -0.95 10.62 -0.52
N VAL A 19 -1.26 9.32 -0.46
CA VAL A 19 -1.29 8.45 -1.64
C VAL A 19 -2.73 8.06 -1.93
N THR A 20 -3.16 8.26 -3.18
CA THR A 20 -4.47 7.76 -3.64
C THR A 20 -4.28 6.36 -4.22
N LEU A 21 -4.85 5.37 -3.56
CA LEU A 21 -4.99 4.02 -4.06
C LEU A 21 -6.20 3.96 -4.99
N VAL A 22 -5.95 3.78 -6.28
CA VAL A 22 -7.00 3.59 -7.29
C VAL A 22 -7.08 2.12 -7.63
N ASN A 23 -8.25 1.50 -7.51
CA ASN A 23 -8.54 0.20 -8.10
C ASN A 23 -9.31 0.42 -9.40
N ASP A 24 -8.74 -0.03 -10.51
CA ASP A 24 -9.27 0.09 -11.88
C ASP A 24 -9.75 -1.27 -12.40
N SER A 25 -10.02 -2.20 -11.49
CA SER A 25 -10.48 -3.56 -11.75
C SER A 25 -11.65 -3.96 -10.85
N PRO A 26 -12.42 -5.01 -11.19
CA PRO A 26 -13.44 -5.56 -10.30
C PRO A 26 -12.87 -6.35 -9.11
N ALA A 27 -11.54 -6.55 -9.02
CA ALA A 27 -10.93 -7.29 -7.92
C ALA A 27 -11.12 -6.58 -6.57
N ILE A 28 -10.99 -7.37 -5.51
CA ILE A 28 -11.04 -6.92 -4.11
C ILE A 28 -9.61 -6.72 -3.64
N HIS A 29 -9.35 -5.60 -2.95
CA HIS A 29 -8.04 -5.32 -2.39
C HIS A 29 -8.20 -4.83 -0.96
N VAL A 30 -7.49 -5.47 -0.04
CA VAL A 30 -7.35 -5.00 1.34
C VAL A 30 -5.90 -4.64 1.54
N ILE A 31 -5.60 -3.35 1.64
CA ILE A 31 -4.23 -2.84 1.74
C ILE A 31 -3.89 -2.57 3.20
N GLU A 32 -2.75 -3.10 3.64
CA GLU A 32 -2.25 -3.01 5.01
C GLU A 32 -0.74 -2.69 5.06
N ASN A 33 -0.24 -2.28 6.23
CA ASN A 33 1.19 -2.14 6.48
C ASN A 33 1.90 -3.50 6.56
N GLY A 34 3.00 -3.65 5.85
CA GLY A 34 3.79 -4.89 5.80
C GLY A 34 4.15 -5.30 4.39
N SER A 35 4.52 -6.57 4.26
CA SER A 35 4.96 -7.17 3.00
C SER A 35 4.56 -8.63 2.91
N TRP A 36 4.44 -9.16 1.70
CA TRP A 36 4.66 -10.58 1.42
C TRP A 36 6.16 -10.87 1.33
N VAL A 37 6.62 -11.91 2.04
CA VAL A 37 7.98 -12.46 1.97
C VAL A 37 7.87 -13.98 1.84
N ASP A 38 8.44 -14.55 0.78
CA ASP A 38 8.43 -16.00 0.50
C ASP A 38 7.02 -16.61 0.56
N GLY A 39 6.02 -15.92 0.01
CA GLY A 39 4.62 -16.38 0.00
C GLY A 39 3.93 -16.34 1.37
N MET A 40 4.51 -15.69 2.38
CA MET A 40 3.90 -15.45 3.68
C MET A 40 3.67 -13.96 3.94
N GLN A 41 2.54 -13.63 4.55
CA GLN A 41 2.24 -12.27 5.01
C GLN A 41 3.13 -11.93 6.21
N VAL A 42 3.78 -10.79 6.15
CA VAL A 42 4.60 -10.22 7.22
C VAL A 42 4.05 -8.83 7.52
N PRO A 43 2.99 -8.73 8.34
CA PRO A 43 2.48 -7.45 8.83
C PRO A 43 3.60 -6.70 9.57
N LYS A 44 3.69 -5.38 9.38
CA LYS A 44 4.76 -4.60 10.00
C LYS A 44 4.33 -3.16 10.26
N ASP A 45 4.44 -2.75 11.51
CA ASP A 45 4.31 -1.35 11.93
C ASP A 45 5.66 -0.64 11.88
N GLU A 46 5.93 0.04 10.78
CA GLU A 46 7.14 0.83 10.63
C GLU A 46 7.02 2.17 11.35
N ALA A 47 8.02 2.51 12.16
CA ALA A 47 8.00 3.73 12.96
C ALA A 47 7.84 4.97 12.07
N GLY A 48 6.81 5.77 12.34
CA GLY A 48 6.50 6.98 11.58
C GLY A 48 5.62 6.75 10.34
N ALA A 49 5.29 5.50 10.00
CA ALA A 49 4.29 5.19 8.98
C ALA A 49 2.88 5.54 9.48
N PRO A 50 1.98 6.00 8.59
CA PRO A 50 0.56 5.99 8.89
C PRO A 50 0.08 4.54 9.07
N GLN A 51 -0.95 4.36 9.90
CA GLN A 51 -1.66 3.10 10.03
C GLN A 51 -2.60 2.96 8.83
N VAL A 52 -2.45 1.88 8.08
CA VAL A 52 -3.16 1.58 6.85
C VAL A 52 -3.89 0.25 7.03
N HIS A 53 -5.21 0.31 6.92
CA HIS A 53 -6.08 -0.86 6.78
C HIS A 53 -7.31 -0.40 6.00
N VAL A 54 -7.29 -0.58 4.68
CA VAL A 54 -8.34 -0.05 3.78
C VAL A 54 -8.76 -1.09 2.76
N SER A 55 -10.08 -1.19 2.56
CA SER A 55 -10.68 -1.91 1.43
C SER A 55 -10.80 -1.00 0.22
N VAL A 56 -10.26 -1.43 -0.92
CA VAL A 56 -10.29 -0.73 -2.20
C VAL A 56 -10.94 -1.65 -3.24
N ASP A 57 -12.22 -1.95 -3.04
CA ASP A 57 -12.93 -3.02 -3.75
C ASP A 57 -13.67 -2.51 -4.99
N GLY A 58 -13.45 -3.17 -6.12
CA GLY A 58 -14.00 -2.73 -7.41
C GLY A 58 -13.42 -1.41 -7.88
N ASN A 59 -14.13 -0.71 -8.78
CA ASN A 59 -13.64 0.52 -9.43
C ASN A 59 -13.70 1.77 -8.51
N ILE A 60 -13.08 1.71 -7.33
CA ILE A 60 -13.08 2.79 -6.34
C ILE A 60 -11.67 3.33 -6.07
N SER A 61 -11.61 4.41 -5.29
CA SER A 61 -10.35 4.97 -4.81
C SER A 61 -10.41 5.26 -3.32
N GLN A 62 -9.27 5.10 -2.64
CA GLN A 62 -9.08 5.43 -1.23
C GLN A 62 -7.81 6.27 -1.05
N ILE A 63 -7.81 7.16 -0.06
CA ILE A 63 -6.64 7.97 0.27
C ILE A 63 -6.01 7.41 1.54
N ILE A 64 -4.69 7.23 1.53
CA ILE A 64 -3.89 6.82 2.69
C ILE A 64 -2.80 7.84 3.01
N GLY A 65 -2.42 7.92 4.28
CA GLY A 65 -1.54 8.97 4.80
C GLY A 65 -2.28 9.99 5.67
N PRO A 66 -1.76 11.21 5.80
CA PRO A 66 -0.53 11.70 5.19
C PRO A 66 0.71 10.98 5.73
N PHE A 67 1.76 10.94 4.91
CA PHE A 67 3.07 10.40 5.27
C PHE A 67 3.96 11.52 5.80
N ASN A 68 3.93 11.74 7.12
CA ASN A 68 4.61 12.89 7.75
C ASN A 68 6.08 12.64 8.11
N THR A 69 6.55 11.40 8.04
CA THR A 69 7.91 11.01 8.45
C THR A 69 8.71 10.58 7.23
N ALA A 70 9.94 11.08 7.07
CA ALA A 70 10.83 10.54 6.04
C ALA A 70 11.25 9.12 6.38
N GLY A 71 11.31 8.27 5.37
CA GLY A 71 11.60 6.86 5.53
C GLY A 71 11.10 6.03 4.36
N THR A 72 11.28 4.72 4.48
CA THR A 72 10.76 3.73 3.55
C THR A 72 9.69 2.94 4.28
N PHE A 73 8.49 2.92 3.71
CA PHE A 73 7.33 2.22 4.28
C PHE A 73 6.82 1.17 3.32
N HIS A 74 6.38 0.03 3.85
CA HIS A 74 5.90 -1.10 3.08
C HIS A 74 4.40 -1.29 3.28
N LEU A 75 3.71 -1.47 2.17
CA LEU A 75 2.31 -1.83 2.13
C LEU A 75 2.13 -3.09 1.29
N TYR A 76 1.13 -3.88 1.60
CA TYR A 76 0.80 -5.09 0.86
C TYR A 76 -0.71 -5.29 0.76
N CYS A 77 -1.14 -6.06 -0.24
CA CYS A 77 -2.53 -6.53 -0.30
C CYS A 77 -2.63 -7.88 0.42
N THR A 78 -3.51 -8.00 1.43
CA THR A 78 -3.67 -9.26 2.18
C THR A 78 -4.36 -10.35 1.35
N VAL A 79 -5.05 -9.99 0.26
CA VAL A 79 -5.78 -10.91 -0.61
C VAL A 79 -4.89 -11.56 -1.65
N HIS A 80 -3.90 -10.81 -2.19
CA HIS A 80 -3.08 -11.25 -3.32
C HIS A 80 -1.64 -11.51 -2.89
N PRO A 81 -1.16 -12.77 -2.95
CA PRO A 81 0.24 -13.09 -2.69
C PRO A 81 1.20 -12.26 -3.55
N ASP A 82 2.31 -11.85 -2.94
CA ASP A 82 3.40 -11.07 -3.56
C ASP A 82 3.02 -9.66 -4.06
N MET A 83 1.80 -9.19 -3.76
CA MET A 83 1.36 -7.83 -4.07
C MET A 83 1.88 -6.85 -3.03
N ASN A 84 3.07 -6.31 -3.29
CA ASN A 84 3.79 -5.37 -2.43
C ASN A 84 3.94 -3.98 -3.06
N LEU A 85 3.94 -2.95 -2.23
CA LEU A 85 4.25 -1.56 -2.55
C LEU A 85 5.26 -1.00 -1.56
N THR A 86 6.29 -0.34 -2.08
CA THR A 86 7.25 0.46 -1.30
C THR A 86 6.94 1.95 -1.47
N VAL A 87 6.81 2.67 -0.36
CA VAL A 87 6.60 4.12 -0.33
C VAL A 87 7.84 4.78 0.26
N ASN A 88 8.57 5.54 -0.55
CA ASN A 88 9.75 6.29 -0.11
C ASN A 88 9.36 7.75 0.11
N VAL A 89 9.56 8.24 1.34
CA VAL A 89 9.16 9.58 1.76
C VAL A 89 10.40 10.42 2.01
N HIS A 90 10.51 11.55 1.32
CA HIS A 90 11.65 12.46 1.39
C HIS A 90 11.31 13.75 2.14
#